data_AF-A0A9X2STH7-F1
#
_entry.id   AF-A0A9X2STH7-F1
#
_cell.length_a   1.000
_cell.length_b   1.000
_cell.length_c   1.000
_cell.angle_alpha   90.00
_cell.angle_beta   90.00
_cell.angle_gamma   90.00
#
_symmetry.space_group_name_H-M   'P 1'
#
loop_
_entity.id
_entity.type
_entity.pdbx_description
1 polymer ?
#
loop_
_entity_poly.entity_id
_entity_poly.type
_entity_poly.pdbx_seq_one_letter_code
_entity_poly.pdbx_strand_id
1 'polypeptide(L)'
;MEEYKFESIYQFINIVYKSVKNEVELWGYDKEEFINSVSKFSKKSLLHIYAECTLFYYYMEYFKKNGDCIEEDYMQDWLHLFKCYNVYCKNEKYNLDDDDSAYKWFESNKECLWELFSVIANEIVHILFTNKNFLIDFNKLVVKTLEETEIPEQYLTPKKTIKRQNIPQWVKRAVFHRDKGRCVFCNKDLTGIITTLNSSNFDHILPLDKMGANDPCNIQLSCETCNKSKGANEHTPIYKYEELW
;
A
#
# COMPACT_ATOMS: atom_id res chain seq x y z
N MET A 1 15.04 17.44 0.07
CA MET A 1 13.65 17.19 -0.37
C MET A 1 13.07 18.56 -0.59
N GLU A 2 12.68 18.91 -1.81
CA GLU A 2 12.00 20.20 -2.04
C GLU A 2 10.75 20.23 -1.16
N GLU A 3 10.53 21.31 -0.43
CA GLU A 3 9.47 21.43 0.59
C GLU A 3 8.07 21.12 0.02
N TYR A 4 7.84 21.51 -1.23
CA TYR A 4 6.64 21.19 -2.01
C TYR A 4 6.39 19.68 -2.18
N LYS A 5 7.44 18.89 -2.44
CA LYS A 5 7.33 17.42 -2.54
C LYS A 5 6.86 16.80 -1.23
N PHE A 6 7.22 17.40 -0.09
CA PHE A 6 6.82 16.91 1.23
C PHE A 6 5.34 17.20 1.52
N GLU A 7 4.78 18.33 1.10
CA GLU A 7 3.36 18.62 1.30
C GLU A 7 2.46 17.75 0.41
N SER A 8 2.80 17.61 -0.88
CA SER A 8 2.00 16.81 -1.83
C SER A 8 1.94 15.33 -1.41
N ILE A 9 3.03 14.75 -0.90
CA ILE A 9 3.04 13.34 -0.50
C ILE A 9 2.05 13.06 0.65
N TYR A 10 1.87 13.96 1.61
CA TYR A 10 0.86 13.77 2.67
C TYR A 10 -0.56 13.84 2.14
N GLN A 11 -0.82 14.67 1.13
CA GLN A 11 -2.14 14.70 0.48
C GLN A 11 -2.43 13.35 -0.18
N PHE A 12 -1.48 12.79 -0.94
CA PHE A 12 -1.64 11.48 -1.56
C PHE A 12 -1.79 10.35 -0.54
N ILE A 13 -0.98 10.35 0.53
CA ILE A 13 -1.13 9.40 1.62
C ILE A 13 -2.51 9.50 2.25
N ASN A 14 -3.02 10.72 2.48
CA ASN A 14 -4.31 10.94 3.11
C ASN A 14 -5.45 10.39 2.23
N ILE A 15 -5.36 10.54 0.91
CA ILE A 15 -6.31 9.94 -0.04
C ILE A 15 -6.31 8.42 0.14
N VAL A 16 -5.16 7.77 0.03
CA VAL A 16 -5.04 6.30 0.16
C VAL A 16 -5.48 5.82 1.53
N TYR A 17 -5.07 6.51 2.60
CA TYR A 17 -5.44 6.19 3.97
C TYR A 17 -6.96 6.26 4.18
N LYS A 18 -7.60 7.34 3.74
CA LYS A 18 -9.06 7.52 3.84
C LYS A 18 -9.81 6.50 3.00
N SER A 19 -9.32 6.17 1.80
CA SER A 19 -9.93 5.15 0.95
C SER A 19 -9.96 3.79 1.65
N VAL A 20 -8.85 3.36 2.27
CA VAL A 20 -8.84 2.12 3.06
C VAL A 20 -9.78 2.20 4.25
N LYS A 21 -9.79 3.32 4.99
CA LYS A 21 -10.66 3.50 6.16
C LYS A 21 -12.15 3.51 5.81
N ASN A 22 -12.50 4.01 4.63
CA ASN A 22 -13.86 4.02 4.11
C ASN A 22 -14.19 2.73 3.33
N GLU A 23 -13.31 1.73 3.37
CA GLU A 23 -13.47 0.43 2.72
C GLU A 23 -13.72 0.54 1.20
N VAL A 24 -13.09 1.53 0.56
CA VAL A 24 -13.18 1.75 -0.89
C VAL A 24 -12.41 0.65 -1.61
N GLU A 25 -13.14 -0.19 -2.34
CA GLU A 25 -12.61 -1.35 -3.06
C GLU A 25 -11.63 -0.97 -4.17
N LEU A 26 -10.73 -1.90 -4.51
CA LEU A 26 -9.76 -1.71 -5.57
C LEU A 26 -10.42 -1.85 -6.94
N TRP A 27 -10.31 -0.81 -7.76
CA TRP A 27 -10.83 -0.78 -9.13
C TRP A 27 -9.72 -0.50 -10.15
N GLY A 28 -9.93 -0.96 -11.39
CA GLY A 28 -9.06 -0.61 -12.53
C GLY A 28 -7.61 -1.08 -12.43
N TYR A 29 -7.37 -2.14 -11.66
CA TYR A 29 -6.07 -2.77 -11.49
C TYR A 29 -5.79 -3.81 -12.58
N ASP A 30 -4.52 -4.07 -12.85
CA ASP A 30 -4.11 -5.21 -13.66
C ASP A 30 -4.33 -6.52 -12.89
N LYS A 31 -5.19 -7.39 -13.43
CA LYS A 31 -5.57 -8.63 -12.76
C LYS A 31 -4.40 -9.60 -12.61
N GLU A 32 -3.51 -9.69 -13.60
CA GLU A 32 -2.36 -10.60 -13.54
C GLU A 32 -1.38 -10.13 -12.46
N GLU A 33 -1.10 -8.82 -12.41
CA GLU A 33 -0.24 -8.20 -11.41
C GLU A 33 -0.79 -8.36 -9.99
N PHE A 34 -2.10 -8.16 -9.83
CA PHE A 34 -2.79 -8.37 -8.56
C PHE A 34 -2.72 -9.85 -8.12
N ILE A 35 -3.10 -10.79 -8.99
CA ILE A 35 -3.05 -12.23 -8.69
C ILE A 35 -1.63 -12.67 -8.32
N ASN A 36 -0.61 -12.18 -9.04
CA ASN A 36 0.77 -12.49 -8.75
C ASN A 36 1.18 -11.99 -7.35
N SER A 37 0.79 -10.77 -6.99
CA SER A 37 1.12 -10.15 -5.69
C SER A 37 0.35 -10.74 -4.51
N VAL A 38 -0.87 -11.24 -4.75
CA VAL A 38 -1.63 -12.03 -3.76
C VAL A 38 -0.96 -13.39 -3.53
N SER A 39 -0.57 -14.04 -4.62
CA SER A 39 -0.17 -15.44 -4.59
C SER A 39 1.29 -15.63 -4.17
N LYS A 40 2.16 -14.65 -4.45
CA LYS A 40 3.61 -14.71 -4.22
C LYS A 40 4.13 -13.39 -3.67
N PHE A 41 5.19 -13.47 -2.86
CA PHE A 41 5.87 -12.28 -2.35
C PHE A 41 6.55 -11.51 -3.49
N SER A 42 5.97 -10.36 -3.86
CA SER A 42 6.48 -9.43 -4.87
C SER A 42 7.03 -8.15 -4.23
N LYS A 43 8.00 -7.51 -4.89
CA LYS A 43 8.51 -6.19 -4.48
C LYS A 43 7.47 -5.10 -4.67
N LYS A 44 6.70 -5.17 -5.75
CA LYS A 44 5.47 -4.41 -5.92
C LYS A 44 4.40 -5.12 -5.10
N SER A 45 4.17 -4.63 -3.88
CA SER A 45 3.16 -5.17 -2.97
C SER A 45 1.75 -4.78 -3.42
N LEU A 46 0.74 -5.44 -2.86
CA LEU A 46 -0.66 -5.07 -3.07
C LEU A 46 -0.95 -3.61 -2.68
N LEU A 47 -0.22 -3.07 -1.71
CA LEU A 47 -0.37 -1.66 -1.33
C LEU A 47 0.16 -0.70 -2.41
N HIS A 48 1.16 -1.10 -3.21
CA HIS A 48 1.59 -0.30 -4.36
C HIS A 48 0.48 -0.24 -5.41
N ILE A 49 -0.05 -1.41 -5.79
CA ILE A 49 -1.15 -1.53 -6.76
C ILE A 49 -2.36 -0.71 -6.28
N TYR A 50 -2.73 -0.84 -5.00
CA TYR A 50 -3.84 -0.10 -4.42
C TYR A 50 -3.62 1.41 -4.44
N ALA A 51 -2.43 1.88 -4.06
CA ALA A 51 -2.10 3.31 -4.07
C ALA A 51 -2.12 3.87 -5.50
N GLU A 52 -1.52 3.18 -6.48
CA GLU A 52 -1.49 3.56 -7.90
C GLU A 52 -2.91 3.75 -8.44
N CYS A 53 -3.75 2.73 -8.32
CA CYS A 53 -5.12 2.78 -8.81
C CYS A 53 -5.93 3.83 -8.06
N THR A 54 -5.85 3.86 -6.73
CA THR A 54 -6.63 4.80 -5.92
C THR A 54 -6.34 6.24 -6.32
N LEU A 55 -5.07 6.63 -6.45
CA LEU A 55 -4.71 7.99 -6.84
C LEU A 55 -5.13 8.29 -8.28
N PHE A 56 -4.84 7.38 -9.21
CA PHE A 56 -5.17 7.60 -10.61
C PHE A 56 -6.67 7.86 -10.81
N TYR A 57 -7.52 7.00 -10.27
CA TYR A 57 -8.96 7.11 -10.43
C TYR A 57 -9.57 8.23 -9.58
N TYR A 58 -9.00 8.52 -8.40
CA TYR A 58 -9.40 9.68 -7.62
C TYR A 58 -9.20 10.97 -8.42
N TYR A 59 -8.02 11.15 -9.01
CA TYR A 59 -7.74 12.36 -9.78
C TYR A 59 -8.45 12.37 -11.13
N MET A 60 -8.61 11.24 -11.81
CA MET A 60 -9.45 11.16 -13.02
C MET A 60 -10.86 11.68 -12.74
N GLU A 61 -11.50 11.23 -11.65
CA GLU A 61 -12.82 11.71 -11.24
C GLU A 61 -12.80 13.18 -10.78
N TYR A 62 -11.75 13.61 -10.09
CA TYR A 62 -11.58 15.00 -9.66
C TYR A 62 -11.52 15.96 -10.85
N PHE A 63 -10.64 15.67 -11.83
CA PHE A 63 -10.49 16.47 -13.04
C PHE A 63 -11.74 16.45 -13.91
N LYS A 64 -12.46 15.32 -13.95
CA LYS A 64 -13.73 15.20 -14.67
C LYS A 64 -14.86 16.03 -14.05
N LYS A 65 -14.92 16.12 -12.72
CA LYS A 65 -16.01 16.81 -12.00
C LYS A 65 -15.76 18.29 -11.77
N ASN A 66 -14.50 18.70 -11.66
CA ASN A 66 -14.11 20.06 -11.31
C ASN A 66 -13.28 20.72 -12.41
N GLY A 67 -13.31 20.20 -13.65
CA GLY A 67 -12.44 20.63 -14.73
C GLY A 67 -12.56 22.12 -15.07
N ASP A 68 -13.76 22.68 -14.90
CA ASP A 68 -14.11 24.09 -15.08
C ASP A 68 -13.65 25.00 -13.93
N CYS A 69 -13.39 24.42 -12.75
CA CYS A 69 -12.97 25.12 -11.53
C CYS A 69 -11.47 25.01 -11.26
N ILE A 70 -10.73 24.30 -12.11
CA ILE A 70 -9.28 24.14 -11.95
C ILE A 70 -8.59 25.41 -12.43
N GLU A 71 -7.88 26.04 -11.50
CA GLU A 71 -7.10 27.26 -11.75
C GLU A 71 -5.72 26.93 -12.36
N GLU A 72 -5.09 27.94 -12.97
CA GLU A 72 -3.79 27.78 -13.65
C GLU A 72 -2.68 27.38 -12.67
N ASP A 73 -2.70 27.92 -11.45
CA ASP A 73 -1.72 27.62 -10.40
C ASP A 73 -1.76 26.14 -10.00
N TYR A 74 -2.96 25.56 -9.85
CA TYR A 74 -3.14 24.14 -9.60
C TYR A 74 -2.55 23.28 -10.73
N MET A 75 -2.63 23.74 -11.99
CA MET A 75 -2.00 23.04 -13.10
C MET A 75 -0.47 23.16 -13.11
N GLN A 76 0.07 24.32 -12.74
CA GLN A 76 1.52 24.50 -12.57
C GLN A 76 2.07 23.60 -11.48
N ASP A 77 1.31 23.41 -10.40
CA ASP A 77 1.59 22.51 -9.30
C ASP A 77 1.76 21.04 -9.77
N TRP A 78 0.93 20.58 -10.72
CA TRP A 78 1.10 19.27 -11.36
C TRP A 78 2.36 19.19 -12.23
N LEU A 79 2.63 20.21 -13.05
CA LEU A 79 3.83 20.25 -13.88
C LEU A 79 5.11 20.28 -13.03
N HIS A 80 5.07 20.98 -11.90
CA HIS A 80 6.16 20.96 -10.93
C HIS A 80 6.33 19.57 -10.31
N LEU A 81 5.23 18.91 -9.95
CA LEU A 81 5.25 17.55 -9.41
C LEU A 81 5.91 16.55 -10.37
N PHE A 82 5.59 16.61 -11.66
CA PHE A 82 6.25 15.79 -12.70
C PHE A 82 7.78 15.98 -12.68
N LYS A 83 8.24 17.23 -12.59
CA LYS A 83 9.68 17.57 -12.51
C LYS A 83 10.31 17.05 -11.22
N CYS A 84 9.67 17.23 -10.07
CA CYS A 84 10.17 16.76 -8.76
C CYS A 84 10.37 15.24 -8.71
N TYR A 85 9.50 14.49 -9.37
CA TYR A 85 9.57 13.03 -9.46
C TYR A 85 10.34 12.54 -10.69
N ASN A 86 10.87 13.45 -11.52
CA ASN A 86 11.60 13.15 -12.75
C ASN A 86 10.81 12.24 -13.71
N VAL A 87 9.52 12.53 -13.87
CA VAL A 87 8.62 11.85 -14.80
C VAL A 87 8.30 12.79 -15.96
N TYR A 88 8.34 12.28 -17.19
CA TYR A 88 8.06 13.06 -18.38
C TYR A 88 6.57 13.41 -18.47
N CYS A 89 6.24 14.69 -18.72
CA CYS A 89 4.89 15.15 -19.01
C CYS A 89 4.72 15.31 -20.53
N LYS A 90 3.76 14.60 -21.12
CA LYS A 90 3.58 14.57 -22.59
C LYS A 90 3.04 15.88 -23.15
N ASN A 91 2.07 16.49 -22.47
CA ASN A 91 1.51 17.76 -22.84
C ASN A 91 1.60 18.72 -21.65
N GLU A 92 2.62 19.58 -21.67
CA GLU A 92 2.81 20.61 -20.65
C GLU A 92 1.89 21.83 -20.84
N LYS A 93 1.18 21.90 -21.98
CA LYS A 93 0.31 23.04 -22.29
C LYS A 93 -1.09 22.80 -21.76
N TYR A 94 -1.53 23.72 -20.92
CA TYR A 94 -2.89 23.87 -20.44
C TYR A 94 -3.46 25.17 -21.01
N ASN A 95 -4.69 25.16 -21.52
CA ASN A 95 -5.35 26.35 -22.08
C ASN A 95 -6.59 26.66 -21.25
N LEU A 96 -6.68 27.87 -20.70
CA LEU A 96 -7.74 28.34 -19.80
C LEU A 96 -9.08 28.61 -20.52
N ASP A 97 -9.07 28.73 -21.85
CA ASP A 97 -10.24 29.18 -22.61
C ASP A 97 -11.29 28.09 -22.91
N ASP A 98 -11.14 26.88 -22.36
CA ASP A 98 -12.01 25.72 -22.59
C ASP A 98 -12.36 25.06 -21.25
N ASP A 99 -13.65 25.04 -20.89
CA ASP A 99 -14.14 24.51 -19.61
C ASP A 99 -13.80 23.00 -19.42
N ASP A 100 -13.55 22.26 -20.50
CA ASP A 100 -13.13 20.85 -20.47
C ASP A 100 -11.60 20.68 -20.55
N SER A 101 -10.84 21.77 -20.59
CA SER A 101 -9.38 21.77 -20.82
C SER A 101 -8.62 20.91 -19.81
N ALA A 102 -9.02 20.92 -18.54
CA ALA A 102 -8.31 20.23 -17.48
C ALA A 102 -8.48 18.72 -17.58
N TYR A 103 -9.71 18.25 -17.83
CA TYR A 103 -9.95 16.83 -18.07
C TYR A 103 -9.31 16.35 -19.38
N LYS A 104 -9.36 17.15 -20.45
CA LYS A 104 -8.65 16.87 -21.70
C LYS A 104 -7.13 16.77 -21.49
N TRP A 105 -6.57 17.61 -20.62
CA TRP A 105 -5.16 17.55 -20.24
C TRP A 105 -4.85 16.26 -19.48
N PHE A 106 -5.68 15.86 -18.51
CA PHE A 106 -5.52 14.61 -17.78
C PHE A 106 -5.54 13.41 -18.75
N GLU A 107 -6.54 13.33 -19.62
CA GLU A 107 -6.67 12.26 -20.61
C GLU A 107 -5.47 12.18 -21.56
N SER A 108 -4.95 13.35 -21.98
CA SER A 108 -3.77 13.44 -22.84
C SER A 108 -2.48 12.98 -22.16
N ASN A 109 -2.42 13.08 -20.82
CA ASN A 109 -1.26 12.75 -19.99
C ASN A 109 -1.44 11.47 -19.16
N LYS A 110 -2.50 10.68 -19.37
CA LYS A 110 -2.87 9.55 -18.50
C LYS A 110 -1.74 8.53 -18.27
N GLU A 111 -0.94 8.24 -19.30
CA GLU A 111 0.19 7.30 -19.20
C GLU A 111 1.30 7.85 -18.31
N CYS A 112 1.65 9.14 -18.49
CA CYS A 112 2.61 9.85 -17.66
C CYS A 112 2.12 10.00 -16.22
N LEU A 113 0.83 10.26 -16.02
CA LEU A 113 0.21 10.34 -14.69
C LEU A 113 0.24 8.98 -13.98
N TRP A 114 -0.01 7.90 -14.71
CA TRP A 114 0.12 6.55 -14.15
C TRP A 114 1.57 6.26 -13.71
N GLU A 115 2.56 6.62 -14.52
CA GLU A 115 3.98 6.52 -14.16
C GLU A 115 4.30 7.36 -12.90
N LEU A 116 3.82 8.60 -12.86
CA LEU A 116 3.97 9.50 -11.71
C LEU A 116 3.40 8.87 -10.43
N PHE A 117 2.17 8.36 -10.47
CA PHE A 117 1.56 7.70 -9.32
C PHE A 117 2.29 6.40 -8.94
N SER A 118 2.86 5.68 -9.90
CA SER A 118 3.71 4.50 -9.63
C SER A 118 4.97 4.86 -8.85
N VAL A 119 5.60 6.00 -9.16
CA VAL A 119 6.76 6.48 -8.38
C VAL A 119 6.33 6.94 -6.99
N ILE A 120 5.26 7.74 -6.89
CA ILE A 120 4.68 8.23 -5.63
C ILE A 120 4.26 7.08 -4.72
N ALA A 121 3.69 6.00 -5.28
CA ALA A 121 3.25 4.84 -4.52
C ALA A 121 4.39 4.20 -3.70
N ASN A 122 5.65 4.26 -4.15
CA ASN A 122 6.79 3.79 -3.36
C ASN A 122 6.95 4.57 -2.05
N GLU A 123 6.77 5.89 -2.09
CA GLU A 123 6.87 6.76 -0.92
C GLU A 123 5.66 6.56 0.01
N ILE A 124 4.45 6.43 -0.56
CA ILE A 124 3.23 6.11 0.19
C ILE A 124 3.38 4.79 0.93
N VAL A 125 3.84 3.74 0.23
CA VAL A 125 4.06 2.42 0.83
C VAL A 125 5.12 2.52 1.92
N HIS A 126 6.22 3.24 1.70
CA HIS A 126 7.25 3.41 2.73
C HIS A 126 6.68 3.96 4.05
N ILE A 127 5.79 4.94 3.96
CA ILE A 127 5.19 5.60 5.13
C ILE A 127 4.08 4.73 5.74
N LEU A 128 3.11 4.28 4.93
CA LEU A 128 1.95 3.52 5.41
C LEU A 128 2.30 2.10 5.85
N PHE A 129 3.38 1.50 5.32
CA PHE A 129 3.86 0.19 5.75
C PHE A 129 4.20 0.18 7.24
N THR A 130 4.63 1.30 7.82
CA THR A 130 4.91 1.40 9.26
C THR A 130 3.64 1.39 10.12
N ASN A 131 2.49 1.77 9.54
CA ASN A 131 1.23 1.85 10.25
C ASN A 131 0.50 0.49 10.26
N LYS A 132 0.73 -0.30 11.30
CA LYS A 132 0.13 -1.64 11.46
C LYS A 132 -1.39 -1.66 11.52
N ASN A 133 -2.01 -0.64 12.13
CA ASN A 133 -3.48 -0.56 12.16
C ASN A 133 -4.04 -0.36 10.75
N PHE A 134 -3.41 0.53 9.99
CA PHE A 134 -3.70 0.66 8.57
C PHE A 134 -3.49 -0.66 7.83
N LEU A 135 -2.40 -1.38 8.07
CA LEU A 135 -2.16 -2.69 7.42
C LEU A 135 -3.24 -3.72 7.75
N ILE A 136 -3.78 -3.76 8.97
CA ILE A 136 -4.89 -4.66 9.32
C ILE A 136 -6.12 -4.33 8.47
N ASP A 137 -6.52 -3.05 8.42
CA ASP A 137 -7.69 -2.62 7.67
C ASP A 137 -7.49 -2.83 6.15
N PHE A 138 -6.30 -2.53 5.66
CA PHE A 138 -5.90 -2.76 4.27
C PHE A 138 -5.99 -4.24 3.89
N ASN A 139 -5.47 -5.16 4.72
CA ASN A 139 -5.55 -6.58 4.39
C ASN A 139 -6.98 -7.12 4.44
N LYS A 140 -7.86 -6.57 5.28
CA LYS A 140 -9.30 -6.90 5.25
C LYS A 140 -9.96 -6.43 3.95
N LEU A 141 -9.61 -5.23 3.48
CA LEU A 141 -10.09 -4.71 2.20
C LEU A 141 -9.61 -5.56 1.02
N VAL A 142 -8.34 -5.99 1.03
CA VAL A 142 -7.79 -6.91 0.02
C VAL A 142 -8.60 -8.21 -0.06
N VAL A 143 -9.08 -8.74 1.07
CA VAL A 143 -9.93 -9.94 1.07
C VAL A 143 -11.24 -9.71 0.34
N LYS A 144 -11.88 -8.56 0.50
CA LYS A 144 -13.10 -8.23 -0.26
C LYS A 144 -12.83 -8.26 -1.76
N THR A 145 -11.75 -7.61 -2.21
CA THR A 145 -11.34 -7.66 -3.63
C THR A 145 -11.03 -9.08 -4.09
N LEU A 146 -10.45 -9.92 -3.22
CA LEU A 146 -10.16 -11.32 -3.53
C LEU A 146 -11.40 -12.17 -3.70
N GLU A 147 -12.46 -11.93 -2.92
CA GLU A 147 -13.73 -12.66 -3.03
C GLU A 147 -14.40 -12.42 -4.39
N GLU A 148 -14.16 -11.27 -5.01
CA GLU A 148 -14.68 -10.90 -6.33
C GLU A 148 -13.75 -11.26 -7.49
N THR A 149 -12.50 -11.65 -7.19
CA THR A 149 -11.48 -11.96 -8.20
C THR A 149 -11.37 -13.46 -8.43
N GLU A 150 -11.46 -13.88 -9.70
CA GLU A 150 -11.23 -15.29 -10.05
C GLU A 150 -9.73 -15.63 -9.98
N ILE A 151 -9.33 -16.33 -8.91
CA ILE A 151 -7.94 -16.77 -8.70
C ILE A 151 -7.72 -18.14 -9.35
N PRO A 152 -6.69 -18.30 -10.21
CA PRO A 152 -6.37 -19.58 -10.83
C PRO A 152 -6.14 -20.70 -9.80
N GLU A 153 -6.70 -21.89 -10.03
CA GLU A 153 -6.66 -23.04 -9.11
C GLU A 153 -5.24 -23.44 -8.69
N GLN A 154 -4.25 -23.22 -9.55
CA GLN A 154 -2.84 -23.48 -9.25
C GLN A 154 -2.33 -22.70 -8.02
N TYR A 155 -2.95 -21.58 -7.66
CA TYR A 155 -2.63 -20.77 -6.49
C TYR A 155 -3.52 -21.07 -5.28
N LEU A 156 -4.50 -21.96 -5.40
CA LEU A 156 -5.48 -22.26 -4.37
C LEU A 156 -5.29 -23.64 -3.74
N THR A 157 -5.50 -23.74 -2.43
CA THR A 157 -5.61 -25.02 -1.73
C THR A 157 -6.93 -25.72 -2.09
N PRO A 158 -7.11 -27.01 -1.76
CA PRO A 158 -8.41 -27.69 -1.92
C PRO A 158 -9.57 -27.02 -1.16
N LYS A 159 -9.27 -26.22 -0.13
CA LYS A 159 -10.26 -25.42 0.62
C LYS A 159 -10.57 -24.07 -0.04
N LYS A 160 -10.07 -23.82 -1.26
CA LYS A 160 -10.18 -22.55 -2.00
C LYS A 160 -9.54 -21.34 -1.29
N THR A 161 -8.51 -21.57 -0.48
CA THR A 161 -7.70 -20.50 0.15
C THR A 161 -6.36 -20.34 -0.56
N ILE A 162 -5.68 -19.20 -0.41
CA ILE A 162 -4.37 -18.96 -1.04
C ILE A 162 -3.32 -19.95 -0.51
N LYS A 163 -2.59 -20.61 -1.43
CA LYS A 163 -1.48 -21.52 -1.08
C LYS A 163 -0.37 -20.75 -0.36
N ARG A 164 0.07 -21.25 0.80
CA ARG A 164 1.20 -20.68 1.55
C ARG A 164 2.48 -20.67 0.71
N GLN A 165 3.20 -19.54 0.73
CA GLN A 165 4.55 -19.44 0.21
C GLN A 165 5.57 -19.31 1.34
N ASN A 166 6.82 -19.73 1.07
CA ASN A 166 7.93 -19.48 1.98
C ASN A 166 8.23 -17.98 2.04
N ILE A 167 8.23 -17.39 3.24
CA ILE A 167 8.51 -15.97 3.43
C ILE A 167 9.99 -15.71 3.09
N PRO A 168 10.29 -14.93 2.04
CA PRO A 168 11.66 -14.72 1.60
C PRO A 168 12.43 -13.82 2.58
N GLN A 169 13.76 -13.93 2.58
CA GLN A 169 14.61 -13.22 3.54
C GLN A 169 14.45 -11.69 3.46
N TRP A 170 14.20 -11.15 2.27
CA TRP A 170 13.99 -9.71 2.11
C TRP A 170 12.70 -9.22 2.78
N VAL A 171 11.63 -10.03 2.82
CA VAL A 171 10.38 -9.70 3.53
C VAL A 171 10.64 -9.75 5.03
N LYS A 172 11.31 -10.80 5.51
CA LYS A 172 11.69 -10.93 6.93
C LYS A 172 12.48 -9.70 7.40
N ARG A 173 13.46 -9.26 6.61
CA ARG A 173 14.23 -8.03 6.91
C ARG A 173 13.33 -6.79 6.94
N ALA A 174 12.49 -6.58 5.93
CA ALA A 174 11.59 -5.42 5.87
C ALA A 174 10.65 -5.36 7.09
N VAL A 175 10.01 -6.48 7.42
CA VAL A 175 9.11 -6.61 8.57
C VAL A 175 9.86 -6.42 9.89
N PHE A 176 11.06 -6.98 10.01
CA PHE A 176 11.89 -6.80 11.21
C PHE A 176 12.25 -5.33 11.45
N HIS A 177 12.63 -4.60 10.41
CA HIS A 177 12.91 -3.16 10.53
C HIS A 177 11.66 -2.33 10.82
N ARG A 178 10.55 -2.60 10.12
CA ARG A 178 9.24 -1.98 10.39
C ARG A 178 8.83 -2.16 11.86
N ASP A 179 9.01 -3.37 12.38
CA ASP A 179 8.64 -3.74 13.74
C ASP A 179 9.73 -3.42 14.77
N LYS A 180 10.79 -2.69 14.36
CA LYS A 180 11.92 -2.27 15.20
C LYS A 180 12.59 -3.42 15.95
N GLY A 181 12.58 -4.62 15.37
CA GLY A 181 13.10 -5.83 16.01
C GLY A 181 12.38 -6.22 17.31
N ARG A 182 11.11 -5.83 17.47
CA ARG A 182 10.31 -6.11 18.68
C ARG A 182 9.05 -6.88 18.34
N CYS A 183 8.62 -7.73 19.27
CA CYS A 183 7.35 -8.44 19.16
C CYS A 183 6.19 -7.45 19.11
N VAL A 184 5.34 -7.52 18.06
CA VAL A 184 4.21 -6.59 17.92
C VAL A 184 3.13 -6.72 19.00
N PHE A 185 3.14 -7.82 19.77
CA PHE A 185 2.13 -8.10 20.80
C PHE A 185 2.55 -7.73 22.22
N CYS A 186 3.82 -7.91 22.55
CA CYS A 186 4.32 -7.72 23.92
C CYS A 186 5.55 -6.83 24.01
N ASN A 187 6.00 -6.25 22.89
CA ASN A 187 7.14 -5.35 22.77
C ASN A 187 8.51 -5.93 23.20
N LYS A 188 8.54 -7.24 23.47
CA LYS A 188 9.74 -8.00 23.78
C LYS A 188 10.80 -7.83 22.68
N ASP A 189 12.05 -7.59 23.09
CA ASP A 189 13.20 -7.51 22.19
C ASP A 189 13.43 -8.83 21.46
N LEU A 190 13.57 -8.74 20.14
CA LEU A 190 13.91 -9.81 19.21
C LEU A 190 15.15 -9.45 18.39
N THR A 191 15.89 -8.40 18.76
CA THR A 191 17.06 -7.95 18.00
C THR A 191 18.25 -8.88 18.12
N GLY A 192 18.33 -9.67 19.21
CA GLY A 192 19.52 -10.44 19.54
C GLY A 192 20.65 -9.60 20.14
N ILE A 193 20.47 -8.27 20.24
CA ILE A 193 21.49 -7.35 20.78
C ILE A 193 21.37 -7.24 22.29
N ILE A 194 20.15 -7.06 22.82
CA ILE A 194 19.91 -6.97 24.26
C ILE A 194 19.80 -8.38 24.87
N THR A 195 19.17 -9.31 24.15
CA THR A 195 19.03 -10.70 24.58
C THR A 195 18.98 -11.67 23.41
N THR A 196 19.66 -12.81 23.53
CA THR A 196 19.67 -13.90 22.54
C THR A 196 18.67 -15.02 22.88
N LEU A 197 17.96 -14.90 24.00
CA LEU A 197 17.04 -15.95 24.48
C LEU A 197 15.69 -15.95 23.76
N ASN A 198 15.34 -14.86 23.08
CA ASN A 198 14.05 -14.72 22.40
C ASN A 198 14.18 -15.07 20.92
N SER A 199 13.29 -15.92 20.43
CA SER A 199 13.19 -16.32 19.03
C SER A 199 12.16 -15.47 18.28
N SER A 200 12.54 -15.00 17.08
CA SER A 200 11.67 -14.25 16.17
C SER A 200 10.83 -15.17 15.28
N ASN A 201 9.55 -14.88 15.14
CA ASN A 201 8.64 -15.58 14.24
C ASN A 201 8.01 -14.58 13.26
N PHE A 202 7.84 -15.01 12.01
CA PHE A 202 7.20 -14.23 10.95
C PHE A 202 5.95 -14.98 10.52
N ASP A 203 4.81 -14.33 10.66
CA ASP A 203 3.52 -14.93 10.32
C ASP A 203 2.59 -13.90 9.70
N HIS A 204 1.50 -14.37 9.10
CA HIS A 204 0.53 -13.51 8.46
C HIS A 204 -0.29 -12.70 9.49
N ILE A 205 -0.55 -11.42 9.22
CA ILE A 205 -1.44 -10.55 10.00
C ILE A 205 -2.84 -11.16 9.92
N LEU A 206 -3.38 -11.24 8.70
CA LEU A 206 -4.58 -12.00 8.38
C LEU A 206 -4.18 -13.42 7.92
N PRO A 207 -4.63 -14.48 8.61
CA PRO A 207 -4.29 -15.85 8.26
C PRO A 207 -4.71 -16.23 6.84
N LEU A 208 -3.94 -17.12 6.18
CA LEU A 208 -4.30 -17.66 4.86
C LEU A 208 -5.65 -18.39 4.85
N ASP A 209 -6.01 -19.04 5.97
CA ASP A 209 -7.32 -19.70 6.13
C ASP A 209 -8.50 -18.70 6.15
N LYS A 210 -8.20 -17.41 6.30
CA LYS A 210 -9.13 -16.27 6.18
C LYS A 210 -8.82 -15.41 4.95
N MET A 211 -8.38 -16.04 3.87
CA MET A 211 -8.05 -15.39 2.59
C MET A 211 -6.91 -14.36 2.63
N GLY A 212 -6.05 -14.40 3.66
CA GLY A 212 -4.86 -13.55 3.69
C GLY A 212 -3.93 -13.78 2.48
N ALA A 213 -3.29 -12.72 2.00
CA ALA A 213 -2.36 -12.78 0.87
C ALA A 213 -0.92 -13.10 1.29
N ASN A 214 -0.11 -13.65 0.38
CA ASN A 214 1.35 -13.78 0.52
C ASN A 214 2.06 -12.45 0.18
N ASP A 215 1.64 -11.37 0.83
CA ASP A 215 2.13 -10.02 0.60
C ASP A 215 2.99 -9.53 1.78
N PRO A 216 4.06 -8.72 1.55
CA PRO A 216 4.87 -8.17 2.65
C PRO A 216 4.07 -7.36 3.68
N CYS A 217 3.02 -6.67 3.23
CA CYS A 217 2.11 -5.88 4.06
C CYS A 217 1.19 -6.75 4.90
N ASN A 218 1.10 -8.06 4.62
CA ASN A 218 0.36 -9.03 5.42
C ASN A 218 1.27 -9.83 6.38
N ILE A 219 2.55 -9.47 6.59
CA ILE A 219 3.45 -10.20 7.50
C ILE A 219 3.75 -9.37 8.75
N GLN A 220 3.91 -10.04 9.89
CA GLN A 220 4.23 -9.45 11.19
C GLN A 220 5.29 -10.22 11.97
N LEU A 221 6.02 -9.51 12.85
CA LEU A 221 7.04 -10.06 13.73
C LEU A 221 6.47 -10.36 15.14
N SER A 222 6.60 -11.60 15.59
CA SER A 222 6.17 -12.02 16.93
C SER A 222 7.27 -12.81 17.67
N CYS A 223 7.24 -12.78 19.00
CA CYS A 223 8.03 -13.71 19.80
C CYS A 223 7.35 -15.09 19.83
N GLU A 224 8.10 -16.15 20.09
CA GLU A 224 7.56 -17.51 20.12
C GLU A 224 6.39 -17.70 21.10
N THR A 225 6.44 -17.06 22.29
CA THR A 225 5.35 -17.12 23.27
C THR A 225 4.06 -16.56 22.68
N CYS A 226 4.09 -15.34 22.15
CA CYS A 226 2.90 -14.71 21.56
C CYS A 226 2.44 -15.44 20.29
N ASN A 227 3.37 -15.96 19.48
CA ASN A 227 3.05 -16.72 18.29
C ASN A 227 2.27 -18.01 18.63
N LYS A 228 2.73 -18.75 19.64
CA LYS A 228 2.06 -19.96 20.14
C LYS A 228 0.70 -19.65 20.76
N SER A 229 0.57 -18.54 21.48
CA SER A 229 -0.71 -18.10 22.07
C SER A 229 -1.73 -17.63 21.04
N LYS A 230 -1.30 -17.08 19.89
CA LYS A 230 -2.20 -16.60 18.82
C LYS A 230 -3.01 -17.75 18.20
N GLY A 231 -2.38 -18.90 17.94
CA GLY A 231 -3.02 -20.00 17.21
C GLY A 231 -3.61 -19.52 15.87
N ALA A 232 -4.87 -19.86 15.58
CA ALA A 232 -5.60 -19.40 14.38
C ALA A 232 -6.37 -18.07 14.59
N ASN A 233 -6.27 -17.44 15.77
CA ASN A 233 -7.06 -16.25 16.09
C ASN A 233 -6.41 -14.96 15.58
N GLU A 234 -7.25 -14.00 15.19
CA GLU A 234 -6.82 -12.61 15.00
C GLU A 234 -6.55 -12.02 16.39
N HIS A 235 -5.29 -11.76 16.72
CA HIS A 235 -4.95 -10.92 17.87
C HIS A 235 -4.66 -9.53 17.36
N THR A 236 -5.38 -8.54 17.88
CA THR A 236 -5.01 -7.14 17.70
C THR A 236 -3.68 -6.92 18.42
N PRO A 237 -2.64 -6.42 17.73
CA PRO A 237 -1.38 -6.10 18.38
C PRO A 237 -1.62 -5.09 19.52
N ILE A 238 -0.93 -5.27 20.66
CA ILE A 238 -0.99 -4.31 21.77
C ILE A 238 0.01 -3.20 21.44
N TYR A 239 -0.51 -2.11 20.87
CA TYR A 239 0.29 -0.96 20.48
C TYR A 239 0.67 -0.15 21.70
N LYS A 240 1.86 -0.40 22.24
CA LYS A 240 2.54 0.57 23.09
C LYS A 240 3.53 1.32 22.23
N TYR A 241 3.19 2.55 21.86
CA TYR A 241 4.22 3.49 21.45
C TYR A 241 5.11 3.69 22.68
N GLU A 242 6.36 3.24 22.61
CA GLU A 242 7.37 3.75 23.54
C GLU A 242 7.56 5.22 23.20
N GLU A 243 7.42 6.10 24.19
CA GLU A 243 7.84 7.48 24.04
C GLU A 243 9.30 7.48 23.61
N LEU A 244 9.61 8.23 22.55
CA LEU A 244 10.97 8.32 22.02
C LEU A 244 11.87 9.19 22.91
N TRP A 245 11.28 9.86 23.92
CA TRP A 245 11.91 10.69 24.94
C TRP A 245 11.01 10.78 26.18
#